data_AF-A0A074LYR9-F1
#
_entry.id   AF-A0A074LYR9-F1
#
_cell.length_a   1.000
_cell.length_b   1.000
_cell.length_c   1.000
_cell.angle_alpha   90.00
_cell.angle_beta   90.00
_cell.angle_gamma   90.00
#
_symmetry.space_group_name_H-M   'P 1'
#
loop_
_entity.id
_entity.type
_entity.pdbx_description
1 polymer ?
#
loop_
_entity_poly.entity_id
_entity_poly.type
_entity_poly.pdbx_seq_one_letter_code
_entity_poly.pdbx_strand_id
1 'polypeptide(L)'
;MSELDLDLTCSGCGIVIQTEEKSEPGYAPLNSVIEREFPVCQRCYRIKHYNEVAPVPLNNAGFQKILSDIGRRNALVVKVVDLFDFAGSWVKDIKKYVGKNPILLVANKADLLPRSTNWERVENWLKYEVKKQGVEVDQIFLVSAKKRIEIENVKTAIEARAGKRDVYVVGTANVGKSTLINGLLNLFGEEEGAELTTSRYPGTTLSTISIELPGHGRIIDTPGIMTKHRLTDLVSPKGLRDITPEAYINPKTYQLNDGQTLFLGGLARVDYVEGPKQGFTVYCANQLNVHRTKLENADELYAKHLGTLLTPPYEGEEINPVLTEWVTHSFTLKSGHPQDVVISGIGWVTLRGQHYTNVRIHAPKGVDVHTRRALI
;
A
#
# COMPACT_ATOMS: atom_id res chain seq x y z
N MET A 1 4.77 -13.59 -53.08
CA MET A 1 5.86 -12.68 -52.69
C MET A 1 5.70 -12.41 -51.21
N SER A 2 6.46 -13.18 -50.44
CA SER A 2 6.66 -13.11 -49.00
C SER A 2 7.48 -11.86 -48.61
N GLU A 3 7.49 -11.56 -47.31
CA GLU A 3 8.36 -10.60 -46.60
C GLU A 3 7.83 -9.16 -46.45
N LEU A 4 7.28 -8.89 -45.25
CA LEU A 4 7.69 -7.78 -44.39
C LEU A 4 7.07 -7.99 -43.00
N ASP A 5 7.57 -9.00 -42.25
CA ASP A 5 7.44 -9.02 -40.79
C ASP A 5 8.34 -7.90 -40.24
N LEU A 6 7.81 -6.67 -40.29
CA LEU A 6 8.31 -5.61 -39.43
C LEU A 6 7.85 -5.97 -38.02
N ASP A 7 8.76 -6.55 -37.22
CA ASP A 7 8.62 -6.67 -35.78
C ASP A 7 8.35 -5.27 -35.20
N LEU A 8 7.06 -4.93 -35.11
CA LEU A 8 6.63 -3.60 -34.75
C LEU A 8 6.93 -3.41 -33.27
N THR A 9 7.91 -2.58 -32.96
CA THR A 9 8.37 -2.41 -31.58
C THR A 9 7.70 -1.19 -30.93
N CYS A 10 7.44 -1.31 -29.64
CA CYS A 10 6.91 -0.20 -28.86
C CYS A 10 7.93 0.93 -28.78
N SER A 11 7.56 2.12 -29.24
CA SER A 11 8.42 3.31 -29.19
C SER A 11 8.82 3.76 -27.78
N GLY A 12 8.12 3.29 -26.74
CA GLY A 12 8.41 3.60 -25.33
C GLY A 12 9.36 2.63 -24.64
N CYS A 13 9.25 1.31 -24.88
CA CYS A 13 10.04 0.29 -24.15
C CYS A 13 10.79 -0.71 -25.03
N GLY A 14 10.61 -0.64 -26.36
CA GLY A 14 11.31 -1.50 -27.33
C GLY A 14 10.82 -2.94 -27.40
N ILE A 15 9.78 -3.33 -26.67
CA ILE A 15 9.19 -4.68 -26.77
C ILE A 15 8.42 -4.83 -28.09
N VAL A 16 8.40 -6.04 -28.66
CA VAL A 16 7.56 -6.37 -29.81
C VAL A 16 6.09 -6.19 -29.42
N ILE A 17 5.34 -5.49 -30.28
CA ILE A 17 3.91 -5.27 -30.10
C ILE A 17 3.16 -6.51 -30.55
N GLN A 18 2.18 -6.89 -29.73
CA GLN A 18 1.17 -7.89 -30.09
C GLN A 18 -0.22 -7.28 -29.83
N THR A 19 -1.24 -7.78 -30.53
CA THR A 19 -2.60 -7.21 -30.47
C THR A 19 -3.66 -8.21 -30.00
N GLU A 20 -3.25 -9.41 -29.60
CA GLU A 20 -4.13 -10.56 -29.33
C GLU A 20 -4.39 -10.70 -27.82
N GLU A 21 -3.33 -10.79 -27.02
CA GLU A 21 -3.40 -11.18 -25.61
C GLU A 21 -3.27 -9.99 -24.68
N LYS A 22 -4.40 -9.46 -24.18
CA LYS A 22 -4.45 -8.25 -23.35
C LYS A 22 -3.64 -8.33 -22.04
N SER A 23 -3.46 -9.52 -21.49
CA SER A 23 -2.69 -9.76 -20.27
C SER A 23 -1.18 -9.88 -20.51
N GLU A 24 -0.75 -10.11 -21.74
CA GLU A 24 0.64 -10.40 -22.06
C GLU A 24 1.47 -9.14 -22.36
N PRO A 25 2.78 -9.15 -22.09
CA PRO A 25 3.68 -8.05 -22.43
C PRO A 25 3.60 -7.70 -23.92
N GLY A 26 3.69 -6.41 -24.24
CA GLY A 26 3.64 -5.92 -25.62
C GLY A 26 2.24 -5.69 -26.18
N TYR A 27 1.17 -6.02 -25.44
CA TYR A 27 -0.19 -5.77 -25.91
C TYR A 27 -0.42 -4.30 -26.29
N ALA A 28 -0.97 -4.04 -27.47
CA ALA A 28 -1.57 -2.76 -27.84
C ALA A 28 -2.90 -3.03 -28.58
N PRO A 29 -3.95 -2.22 -28.40
CA PRO A 29 -5.16 -2.34 -29.21
C PRO A 29 -4.83 -2.13 -30.69
N LEU A 30 -5.34 -2.99 -31.58
CA LEU A 30 -5.05 -2.94 -33.02
C LEU A 30 -5.28 -1.55 -33.63
N ASN A 31 -6.36 -0.88 -33.24
CA ASN A 31 -6.67 0.48 -33.72
C ASN A 31 -5.56 1.48 -33.37
N SER A 32 -4.98 1.37 -32.16
CA SER A 32 -3.86 2.22 -31.73
C SER A 32 -2.55 1.92 -32.47
N VAL A 33 -2.42 0.74 -33.05
CA VAL A 33 -1.26 0.33 -33.84
C VAL A 33 -1.37 0.86 -35.27
N ILE A 34 -2.57 0.83 -35.84
CA ILE A 34 -2.85 1.30 -37.21
C ILE A 34 -2.86 2.83 -37.29
N GLU A 35 -3.43 3.51 -36.29
CA GLU A 35 -3.60 4.97 -36.31
C GLU A 35 -2.34 5.76 -35.94
N ARG A 36 -1.32 5.12 -35.37
CA ARG A 36 -0.14 5.80 -34.83
C ARG A 36 1.12 5.37 -35.56
N GLU A 37 1.84 6.35 -36.11
CA GLU A 37 3.16 6.17 -36.71
C GLU A 37 4.18 5.60 -35.71
N PHE A 38 4.04 5.92 -34.41
CA PHE A 38 4.86 5.39 -33.33
C PHE A 38 4.01 4.73 -32.24
N PRO A 39 3.60 3.46 -32.43
CA PRO A 39 2.70 2.79 -31.50
C PRO A 39 3.39 2.50 -30.16
N VAL A 40 2.60 2.53 -29.08
CA VAL A 40 3.03 2.25 -27.72
C VAL A 40 2.21 1.11 -27.14
N CYS A 41 2.87 0.15 -26.48
CA CYS A 41 2.16 -0.92 -25.77
C CYS A 41 1.31 -0.32 -24.63
N GLN A 42 0.28 -1.05 -24.20
CA GLN A 42 -0.65 -0.67 -23.15
C GLN A 42 0.10 -0.24 -21.88
N ARG A 43 1.20 -0.90 -21.53
CA ARG A 43 2.06 -0.49 -20.41
C ARG A 43 2.68 0.89 -20.62
N CYS A 44 3.31 1.15 -21.76
CA CYS A 44 3.91 2.46 -22.05
C CYS A 44 2.86 3.57 -22.19
N TYR A 45 1.71 3.24 -22.76
CA TYR A 45 0.57 4.15 -22.83
C TYR A 45 0.07 4.54 -21.43
N ARG A 46 -0.06 3.57 -20.52
CA ARG A 46 -0.47 3.80 -19.13
C ARG A 46 0.57 4.59 -18.33
N ILE A 47 1.86 4.34 -18.55
CA ILE A 47 2.93 5.17 -17.99
C ILE A 47 2.82 6.62 -18.48
N LYS A 48 2.64 6.82 -19.79
CA LYS A 48 2.64 8.16 -20.41
C LYS A 48 1.40 8.99 -20.07
N HIS A 49 0.22 8.38 -20.00
CA HIS A 49 -1.04 9.10 -19.83
C HIS A 49 -1.62 9.04 -18.41
N TYR A 50 -1.31 7.99 -17.64
CA TYR A 50 -1.82 7.80 -16.29
C TYR A 50 -0.73 7.80 -15.22
N ASN A 51 0.55 8.00 -15.60
CA ASN A 51 1.70 7.92 -14.70
C ASN A 51 1.79 6.59 -13.94
N GLU A 52 1.20 5.52 -14.50
CA GLU A 52 1.18 4.19 -13.92
C GLU A 52 2.45 3.43 -14.32
N VAL A 53 3.52 3.59 -13.54
CA VAL A 53 4.70 2.71 -13.63
C VAL A 53 4.25 1.32 -13.20
N ALA A 54 4.12 0.40 -14.16
CA ALA A 54 3.78 -0.99 -13.87
C ALA A 54 4.78 -1.56 -12.84
N PRO A 55 4.32 -1.93 -11.64
CA PRO A 55 5.21 -2.44 -10.61
C PRO A 55 5.79 -3.77 -11.08
N VAL A 56 7.10 -3.93 -10.94
CA VAL A 56 7.77 -5.20 -11.24
C VAL A 56 7.69 -6.06 -9.98
N PRO A 57 7.34 -7.36 -10.10
CA PRO A 57 7.37 -8.28 -8.97
C PRO A 57 8.82 -8.50 -8.53
N LEU A 58 9.35 -7.58 -7.73
CA LEU A 58 10.60 -7.75 -7.02
C LEU A 58 10.35 -8.70 -5.85
N ASN A 59 11.05 -9.83 -5.85
CA ASN A 59 11.17 -10.64 -4.63
C ASN A 59 11.93 -9.83 -3.56
N ASN A 60 11.78 -10.21 -2.29
CA ASN A 60 12.44 -9.53 -1.16
C ASN A 60 13.96 -9.37 -1.38
N ALA A 61 14.62 -10.33 -2.05
CA ALA A 61 16.06 -10.30 -2.33
C ALA A 61 16.47 -9.19 -3.32
N GLY A 62 15.68 -8.95 -4.37
CA GLY A 62 15.94 -7.88 -5.35
C GLY A 62 15.87 -6.50 -4.70
N PHE A 63 14.88 -6.29 -3.82
CA PHE A 63 14.77 -5.03 -3.08
C PHE A 63 15.87 -4.85 -2.03
N GLN A 64 16.25 -5.92 -1.32
CA GLN A 64 17.39 -5.89 -0.39
C GLN A 64 18.68 -5.46 -1.10
N LYS A 65 18.90 -5.87 -2.35
CA LYS A 65 20.04 -5.40 -3.16
C LYS A 65 19.97 -3.89 -3.43
N ILE A 66 18.82 -3.37 -3.82
CA ILE A 66 18.61 -1.92 -4.03
C ILE A 66 18.89 -1.15 -2.74
N LEU A 67 18.31 -1.58 -1.61
CA LEU A 67 18.56 -0.92 -0.33
C LEU A 67 20.03 -1.02 0.08
N SER A 68 20.68 -2.17 -0.11
CA SER A 68 22.10 -2.35 0.22
C SER A 68 23.00 -1.46 -0.61
N ASP A 69 22.66 -1.26 -1.88
CA ASP A 69 23.37 -0.33 -2.77
C ASP A 69 23.19 1.12 -2.31
N ILE A 70 21.97 1.51 -1.89
CA ILE A 70 21.71 2.80 -1.24
C ILE A 70 22.56 2.94 0.02
N GLY A 71 22.65 1.89 0.85
CA GLY A 71 23.45 1.90 2.07
C GLY A 71 24.95 2.09 1.88
N ARG A 72 25.47 1.80 0.68
CA ARG A 72 26.89 2.03 0.32
C ARG A 72 27.14 3.46 -0.19
N ARG A 73 26.08 4.22 -0.48
CA ARG A 73 26.15 5.61 -0.96
C ARG A 73 25.94 6.57 0.21
N ASN A 74 26.43 7.81 0.05
CA ASN A 74 26.10 8.91 0.94
C ASN A 74 24.74 9.50 0.52
N ALA A 75 23.68 9.05 1.16
CA ALA A 75 22.30 9.28 0.73
C ALA A 75 21.41 9.77 1.88
N LEU A 76 20.34 10.48 1.54
CA LEU A 76 19.19 10.69 2.43
C LEU A 76 18.09 9.70 2.04
N VAL A 77 17.53 8.96 3.00
CA VAL A 77 16.47 7.99 2.73
C VAL A 77 15.12 8.57 3.16
N VAL A 78 14.20 8.73 2.21
CA VAL A 78 12.80 9.07 2.48
C VAL A 78 11.99 7.79 2.46
N LYS A 79 11.71 7.24 3.64
CA LYS A 79 10.94 6.00 3.79
C LYS A 79 9.45 6.32 3.84
N VAL A 80 8.72 5.91 2.81
CA VAL A 80 7.26 6.06 2.74
C VAL A 80 6.58 4.80 3.29
N VAL A 81 5.61 5.01 4.19
CA VAL A 81 4.76 3.96 4.77
C VAL A 81 3.29 4.32 4.64
N ASP A 82 2.43 3.30 4.63
CA ASP A 82 0.98 3.47 4.72
C ASP A 82 0.59 3.47 6.21
N LEU A 83 -0.10 4.53 6.66
CA LEU A 83 -0.51 4.63 8.07
C LEU A 83 -1.49 3.52 8.49
N PHE A 84 -2.30 3.01 7.56
CA PHE A 84 -3.32 2.00 7.82
C PHE A 84 -2.73 0.58 7.80
N ASP A 85 -1.59 0.40 7.13
CA ASP A 85 -0.86 -0.86 7.04
C ASP A 85 0.65 -0.65 7.26
N PHE A 86 1.01 -0.16 8.45
CA PHE A 86 2.40 0.12 8.79
C PHE A 86 3.26 -1.15 8.71
N ALA A 87 2.80 -2.27 9.28
CA ALA A 87 3.56 -3.52 9.27
C ALA A 87 3.77 -4.05 7.84
N GLY A 88 2.72 -4.02 7.00
CA GLY A 88 2.82 -4.44 5.59
C GLY A 88 3.64 -3.49 4.72
N SER A 89 3.76 -2.21 5.10
CA SER A 89 4.61 -1.22 4.42
C SER A 89 6.02 -1.09 5.00
N TRP A 90 6.29 -1.75 6.13
CA TRP A 90 7.61 -1.77 6.76
C TRP A 90 8.51 -2.84 6.17
N VAL A 91 9.78 -2.47 5.92
CA VAL A 91 10.79 -3.42 5.47
C VAL A 91 11.58 -3.85 6.68
N LYS A 92 11.50 -5.14 7.02
CA LYS A 92 12.29 -5.72 8.11
C LYS A 92 13.77 -5.46 7.88
N ASP A 93 14.49 -5.13 8.96
CA ASP A 93 15.93 -4.86 8.94
C ASP A 93 16.36 -3.72 8.00
N ILE A 94 15.47 -2.77 7.66
CA ILE A 94 15.82 -1.64 6.77
C ILE A 94 17.14 -0.96 7.13
N LYS A 95 17.41 -0.76 8.44
CA LYS A 95 18.66 -0.16 8.95
C LYS A 95 19.92 -0.94 8.55
N LYS A 96 19.84 -2.27 8.45
CA LYS A 96 20.97 -3.11 7.99
C LYS A 96 21.31 -2.83 6.53
N TYR A 97 20.30 -2.51 5.73
CA TYR A 97 20.48 -2.27 4.29
C TYR A 97 20.83 -0.82 3.99
N VAL A 98 20.22 0.16 4.65
CA VAL A 98 20.49 1.58 4.39
C VAL A 98 21.71 2.13 5.13
N GLY A 99 22.35 1.33 5.98
CA GLY A 99 23.62 1.67 6.62
C GLY A 99 23.52 2.85 7.59
N LYS A 100 24.41 3.83 7.44
CA LYS A 100 24.46 5.04 8.28
C LYS A 100 23.64 6.20 7.72
N ASN A 101 22.90 5.97 6.63
CA ASN A 101 22.15 7.04 5.99
C ASN A 101 20.99 7.50 6.88
N PRO A 102 20.78 8.82 7.03
CA PRO A 102 19.63 9.34 7.76
C PRO A 102 18.32 8.94 7.09
N ILE A 103 17.29 8.72 7.91
CA ILE A 103 15.96 8.28 7.47
C ILE A 103 14.92 9.31 7.87
N LEU A 104 14.22 9.87 6.88
CA LEU A 104 12.97 10.60 7.08
C LEU A 104 11.81 9.63 6.87
N LEU A 105 10.94 9.52 7.87
CA LEU A 105 9.75 8.70 7.76
C LEU A 105 8.56 9.55 7.29
N VAL A 106 7.95 9.14 6.19
CA VAL A 106 6.75 9.76 5.64
C VAL A 106 5.60 8.77 5.75
N ALA A 107 4.73 8.97 6.73
CA ALA A 107 3.52 8.18 6.92
C ALA A 107 2.37 8.82 6.15
N ASN A 108 2.04 8.20 5.02
CA ASN A 108 1.07 8.73 4.06
C ASN A 108 -0.37 8.29 4.38
N LYS A 109 -1.32 8.93 3.69
CA LYS A 109 -2.78 8.73 3.80
C LYS A 109 -3.38 9.23 5.11
N ALA A 110 -2.70 10.13 5.83
CA ALA A 110 -3.20 10.68 7.09
C ALA A 110 -4.58 11.35 6.95
N ASP A 111 -4.95 11.78 5.74
CA ASP A 111 -6.27 12.35 5.44
C ASP A 111 -7.44 11.37 5.46
N LEU A 112 -7.18 10.07 5.60
CA LEU A 112 -8.20 9.02 5.74
C LEU A 112 -8.52 8.76 7.22
N LEU A 113 -7.73 9.28 8.17
CA LEU A 113 -8.00 9.13 9.60
C LEU A 113 -9.35 9.77 9.96
N PRO A 114 -10.09 9.26 10.95
CA PRO A 114 -11.27 9.93 11.46
C PRO A 114 -11.00 11.41 11.79
N ARG A 115 -11.96 12.30 11.50
CA ARG A 115 -11.80 13.76 11.66
C ARG A 115 -11.35 14.21 13.06
N SER A 116 -11.73 13.47 14.10
CA SER A 116 -11.40 13.76 15.50
C SER A 116 -10.06 13.16 15.95
N THR A 117 -9.28 12.56 15.05
CA THR A 117 -8.02 11.89 15.41
C THR A 117 -6.98 12.93 15.85
N ASN A 118 -6.38 12.70 17.02
CA ASN A 118 -5.27 13.51 17.50
C ASN A 118 -3.97 13.10 16.77
N TRP A 119 -3.42 14.02 15.98
CA TRP A 119 -2.22 13.78 15.15
C TRP A 119 -0.96 13.52 15.99
N GLU A 120 -0.81 14.20 17.14
CA GLU A 120 0.31 13.97 18.05
C GLU A 120 0.28 12.54 18.63
N ARG A 121 -0.91 12.02 18.92
CA ARG A 121 -1.06 10.63 19.37
C ARG A 121 -0.65 9.63 18.28
N VAL A 122 -1.01 9.91 17.03
CA VAL A 122 -0.62 9.09 15.87
C VAL A 122 0.90 9.15 15.66
N GLU A 123 1.51 10.32 15.78
CA GLU A 123 2.95 10.49 15.68
C GLU A 123 3.69 9.72 16.80
N ASN A 124 3.20 9.80 18.04
CA ASN A 124 3.74 9.05 19.18
C ASN A 124 3.60 7.53 18.99
N TRP A 125 2.49 7.08 18.40
CA TRP A 125 2.31 5.68 18.01
C TRP A 125 3.34 5.26 16.94
N LEU A 126 3.57 6.08 15.91
CA LEU A 126 4.60 5.82 14.90
C LEU A 126 6.00 5.76 15.50
N LYS A 127 6.36 6.69 16.41
CA LYS A 127 7.64 6.68 17.14
C LYS A 127 7.84 5.35 17.87
N TYR A 128 6.79 4.86 18.54
CA TYR A 128 6.82 3.58 19.22
C TYR A 128 7.02 2.40 18.26
N GLU A 129 6.25 2.34 17.17
CA GLU A 129 6.36 1.26 16.19
C GLU A 129 7.72 1.24 15.49
N VAL A 130 8.27 2.41 15.13
CA VAL A 130 9.61 2.54 14.55
C VAL A 130 10.68 2.05 15.52
N LYS A 131 10.59 2.45 16.80
CA LYS A 131 11.52 2.01 17.84
C LYS A 131 11.48 0.49 18.06
N LYS A 132 10.29 -0.11 17.98
CA LYS A 132 10.11 -1.58 18.05
C LYS A 132 10.84 -2.32 16.93
N GLN A 133 11.03 -1.68 15.78
CA GLN A 133 11.80 -2.22 14.66
C GLN A 133 13.32 -2.03 14.83
N GLY A 134 13.78 -1.42 15.93
CA GLY A 134 15.20 -1.12 16.17
C GLY A 134 15.75 -0.03 15.27
N VAL A 135 14.88 0.82 14.72
CA VAL A 135 15.25 1.90 13.80
C VAL A 135 15.07 3.24 14.50
N GLU A 136 15.97 4.17 14.19
CA GLU A 136 15.86 5.58 14.57
C GLU A 136 15.65 6.36 13.28
N VAL A 137 14.72 7.32 13.32
CA VAL A 137 14.39 8.18 12.20
C VAL A 137 14.60 9.63 12.64
N ASP A 138 15.11 10.46 11.74
CA ASP A 138 15.44 11.86 12.04
C ASP A 138 14.18 12.68 12.29
N GLN A 139 13.12 12.39 11.53
CA GLN A 139 11.83 13.06 11.64
C GLN A 139 10.71 12.18 11.06
N ILE A 140 9.51 12.37 11.58
CA ILE A 140 8.29 11.69 11.11
C ILE A 140 7.34 12.76 10.57
N PHE A 141 6.79 12.52 9.38
CA PHE A 141 5.76 13.35 8.77
C PHE A 141 4.49 12.54 8.57
N LEU A 142 3.38 13.07 9.06
CA LEU A 142 2.04 12.60 8.72
C LEU A 142 1.57 13.39 7.50
N VAL A 143 1.44 12.73 6.36
CA VAL A 143 1.14 13.44 5.10
C VAL A 143 -0.10 12.89 4.42
N SER A 144 -0.68 13.72 3.55
CA SER A 144 -1.51 13.26 2.46
C SER A 144 -0.88 13.67 1.15
N ALA A 145 -0.20 12.73 0.49
CA ALA A 145 0.32 12.95 -0.85
C ALA A 145 -0.80 13.30 -1.84
N LYS A 146 -1.98 12.67 -1.69
CA LYS A 146 -3.15 12.91 -2.56
C LYS A 146 -3.72 14.32 -2.38
N LYS A 147 -3.89 14.78 -1.13
CA LYS A 147 -4.43 16.11 -0.82
C LYS A 147 -3.34 17.19 -0.70
N ARG A 148 -2.08 16.85 -0.97
CA ARG A 148 -0.90 17.70 -0.81
C ARG A 148 -0.74 18.32 0.59
N ILE A 149 -1.16 17.59 1.63
CA ILE A 149 -1.03 18.02 3.02
C ILE A 149 0.37 17.66 3.53
N GLU A 150 1.04 18.60 4.19
CA GLU A 150 2.38 18.46 4.80
C GLU A 150 3.53 18.16 3.80
N ILE A 151 3.28 18.29 2.49
CA ILE A 151 4.31 18.02 1.46
C ILE A 151 5.39 19.10 1.44
N GLU A 152 5.03 20.37 1.72
CA GLU A 152 5.99 21.47 1.88
C GLU A 152 6.95 21.22 3.04
N ASN A 153 6.43 20.78 4.20
CA ASN A 153 7.27 20.44 5.35
C ASN A 153 8.21 19.27 5.05
N VAL A 154 7.79 18.30 4.24
CA VAL A 154 8.68 17.24 3.73
C VAL A 154 9.76 17.83 2.81
N LYS A 155 9.42 18.72 1.88
CA LYS A 155 10.38 19.43 1.01
C LYS A 155 11.42 20.17 1.84
N THR A 156 11.01 21.04 2.76
CA THR A 156 11.91 21.81 3.63
C THR A 156 12.83 20.89 4.44
N ALA A 157 12.31 19.76 4.94
CA ALA A 157 13.12 18.80 5.67
C ALA A 157 14.13 18.06 4.79
N ILE A 158 13.79 17.79 3.53
CA ILE A 158 14.70 17.25 2.54
C ILE A 158 15.80 18.27 2.24
N GLU A 159 15.49 19.52 1.92
CA GLU A 159 16.47 20.58 1.64
C GLU A 159 17.45 20.76 2.81
N ALA A 160 16.93 20.85 4.04
CA ALA A 160 17.74 21.03 5.23
C ALA A 160 18.70 19.87 5.53
N ARG A 161 18.43 18.65 5.05
CA ARG A 161 19.16 17.42 5.43
C ARG A 161 19.85 16.70 4.27
N ALA A 162 19.43 16.95 3.04
CA ALA A 162 20.01 16.37 1.86
C ALA A 162 21.42 16.91 1.65
N GLY A 163 21.61 18.24 1.77
CA GLY A 163 22.87 18.88 1.38
C GLY A 163 23.26 18.43 -0.03
N LYS A 164 24.48 17.88 -0.19
CA LYS A 164 24.96 17.31 -1.47
C LYS A 164 24.62 15.83 -1.71
N ARG A 165 23.79 15.22 -0.86
CA ARG A 165 23.43 13.79 -0.95
C ARG A 165 22.33 13.59 -1.99
N ASP A 166 22.37 12.45 -2.67
CA ASP A 166 21.20 11.94 -3.40
C ASP A 166 20.12 11.50 -2.39
N VAL A 167 18.86 11.77 -2.71
CA VAL A 167 17.68 11.47 -1.90
C VAL A 167 16.96 10.27 -2.51
N TYR A 168 16.85 9.17 -1.77
CA TYR A 168 16.19 7.95 -2.25
C TYR A 168 14.83 7.80 -1.59
N VAL A 169 13.77 7.80 -2.41
CA VAL A 169 12.40 7.55 -1.92
C VAL A 169 12.12 6.05 -1.98
N VAL A 170 11.93 5.43 -0.81
CA VAL A 170 11.77 3.98 -0.66
C VAL A 170 10.44 3.63 -0.02
N GLY A 171 9.75 2.61 -0.55
CA GLY A 171 8.43 2.21 -0.08
C GLY A 171 7.94 0.91 -0.73
N THR A 172 6.98 0.24 -0.11
CA THR A 172 6.25 -0.86 -0.78
C THR A 172 5.33 -0.26 -1.86
N ALA A 173 4.84 -1.06 -2.81
CA ALA A 173 3.87 -0.52 -3.78
C ALA A 173 2.57 -0.11 -3.06
N ASN A 174 1.83 0.87 -3.59
CA ASN A 174 0.55 1.39 -3.08
C ASN A 174 0.62 2.19 -1.76
N VAL A 175 1.80 2.45 -1.18
CA VAL A 175 1.97 3.40 -0.07
C VAL A 175 1.80 4.86 -0.50
N GLY A 176 1.71 5.12 -1.81
CA GLY A 176 1.58 6.47 -2.39
C GLY A 176 2.92 7.18 -2.65
N LYS A 177 4.01 6.42 -2.81
CA LYS A 177 5.34 6.91 -3.19
C LYS A 177 5.32 7.78 -4.45
N SER A 178 4.73 7.30 -5.56
CA SER A 178 4.67 8.07 -6.81
C SER A 178 3.83 9.35 -6.66
N THR A 179 2.75 9.30 -5.88
CA THR A 179 1.95 10.50 -5.56
C THR A 179 2.75 11.51 -4.75
N LEU A 180 3.55 11.06 -3.77
CA LEU A 180 4.43 11.93 -2.98
C LEU A 180 5.48 12.59 -3.87
N ILE A 181 6.13 11.82 -4.74
CA ILE A 181 7.15 12.32 -5.67
C ILE A 181 6.56 13.36 -6.62
N ASN A 182 5.38 13.10 -7.18
CA ASN A 182 4.67 14.09 -8.00
C ASN A 182 4.32 15.35 -7.20
N GLY A 183 3.96 15.21 -5.92
CA GLY A 183 3.75 16.35 -5.02
C GLY A 183 5.01 17.19 -4.86
N LEU A 184 6.15 16.55 -4.57
CA LEU A 184 7.45 17.21 -4.42
C LEU A 184 7.92 17.84 -5.73
N LEU A 185 7.74 17.16 -6.87
CA LEU A 185 8.06 17.65 -8.20
C LEU A 185 7.43 19.01 -8.51
N ASN A 186 6.14 19.15 -8.21
CA ASN A 186 5.46 20.41 -8.46
C ASN A 186 6.07 21.54 -7.63
N LEU A 187 6.38 21.27 -6.35
CA LEU A 187 6.97 22.28 -5.47
C LEU A 187 8.40 22.66 -5.89
N PHE A 188 9.24 21.70 -6.24
CA PHE A 188 10.60 21.98 -6.72
C PHE A 188 10.63 22.60 -8.13
N GLY A 189 9.70 22.20 -9.01
CA GLY A 189 9.58 22.72 -10.36
C GLY A 189 9.09 24.16 -10.43
N GLU A 190 8.15 24.55 -9.54
CA GLU A 190 7.64 25.92 -9.44
C GLU A 190 8.68 26.91 -8.90
N GLU A 191 9.56 26.47 -7.99
CA GLU A 191 10.55 27.35 -7.34
C GLU A 191 11.93 27.37 -8.03
N GLU A 192 12.37 26.26 -8.61
CA GLU A 192 13.78 26.10 -9.00
C GLU A 192 14.00 25.56 -10.43
N GLY A 193 12.95 25.33 -11.21
CA GLY A 193 13.10 24.88 -12.61
C GLY A 193 13.64 23.44 -12.75
N ALA A 194 13.32 22.57 -11.80
CA ALA A 194 13.75 21.17 -11.80
C ALA A 194 13.28 20.39 -13.05
N GLU A 195 14.21 19.69 -13.71
CA GLU A 195 13.91 18.86 -14.89
C GLU A 195 13.74 17.38 -14.52
N LEU A 196 12.75 16.74 -15.16
CA LEU A 196 12.45 15.33 -14.94
C LEU A 196 13.28 14.48 -15.90
N THR A 197 14.13 13.63 -15.34
CA THR A 197 14.99 12.72 -16.11
C THR A 197 14.60 11.28 -15.84
N THR A 198 14.65 10.45 -16.87
CA THR A 198 14.48 9.00 -16.72
C THR A 198 15.84 8.34 -16.84
N SER A 199 16.18 7.49 -15.87
CA SER A 199 17.43 6.73 -15.88
C SER A 199 17.18 5.28 -15.53
N ARG A 200 18.14 4.40 -15.82
CA ARG A 200 18.10 2.99 -15.42
C ARG A 200 18.89 2.81 -14.14
N TYR A 201 18.33 2.12 -13.16
CA TYR A 201 19.10 1.78 -11.97
C TYR A 201 20.18 0.75 -12.33
N PRO A 202 21.47 0.98 -12.00
CA PRO A 202 22.56 0.10 -12.40
C PRO A 202 22.30 -1.37 -12.06
N GLY A 203 22.44 -2.25 -13.05
CA GLY A 203 22.25 -3.70 -12.87
C GLY A 203 20.78 -4.17 -12.80
N THR A 204 19.81 -3.31 -13.14
CA THR A 204 18.39 -3.71 -13.24
C THR A 204 17.75 -3.18 -14.52
N THR A 205 16.69 -3.84 -14.98
CA THR A 205 15.83 -3.35 -16.08
C THR A 205 14.78 -2.33 -15.62
N LEU A 206 14.91 -1.80 -14.40
CA LEU A 206 13.93 -0.90 -13.79
C LEU A 206 14.24 0.55 -14.15
N SER A 207 13.30 1.21 -14.83
CA SER A 207 13.31 2.65 -15.06
C SER A 207 13.04 3.38 -13.75
N THR A 208 13.96 4.22 -13.34
CA THR A 208 13.86 5.09 -12.17
C THR A 208 13.62 6.52 -12.64
N ILE A 209 12.65 7.20 -12.03
CA ILE A 209 12.44 8.63 -12.23
C ILE A 209 13.43 9.35 -11.32
N SER A 210 14.22 10.25 -11.88
CA SER A 210 15.11 11.13 -11.14
C SER A 210 14.75 12.60 -11.34
N ILE A 211 14.88 13.36 -10.26
CA ILE A 211 14.61 14.79 -10.21
C ILE A 211 15.93 15.44 -9.81
N GLU A 212 16.44 16.35 -10.63
CA GLU A 212 17.57 17.17 -10.20
C GLU A 212 17.08 18.25 -9.24
N LEU A 213 17.71 18.37 -8.08
CA LEU A 213 17.43 19.45 -7.13
C LEU A 213 18.51 20.52 -7.28
N PRO A 214 18.17 21.74 -7.70
CA PRO A 214 19.10 22.85 -7.77
C PRO A 214 19.85 23.08 -6.44
N GLY A 215 21.17 23.14 -6.51
CA GLY A 215 22.04 23.29 -5.33
C GLY A 215 22.20 22.04 -4.45
N HIS A 216 21.51 20.94 -4.75
CA HIS A 216 21.48 19.70 -3.98
C HIS A 216 21.82 18.47 -4.85
N GLY A 217 21.59 17.26 -4.35
CA GLY A 217 21.69 16.01 -5.12
C GLY A 217 20.42 15.74 -5.97
N ARG A 218 20.13 14.48 -6.25
CA ARG A 218 18.90 14.09 -6.99
C ARG A 218 17.89 13.40 -6.10
N ILE A 219 16.59 13.62 -6.33
CA ILE A 219 15.55 12.73 -5.79
C ILE A 219 15.38 11.56 -6.75
N ILE A 220 15.51 10.35 -6.22
CA ILE A 220 15.54 9.11 -6.99
C ILE A 220 14.36 8.25 -6.54
N ASP A 221 13.46 7.95 -7.47
CA ASP A 221 12.33 7.06 -7.23
C ASP A 221 12.77 5.60 -7.24
N THR A 222 12.73 4.91 -6.10
CA THR A 222 13.03 3.48 -6.12
C THR A 222 11.79 2.67 -6.51
N PRO A 223 11.93 1.60 -7.30
CA PRO A 223 10.82 0.69 -7.60
C PRO A 223 10.12 0.20 -6.32
N GLY A 224 8.78 0.28 -6.29
CA GLY A 224 7.99 -0.15 -5.14
C GLY A 224 8.02 -1.67 -4.99
N ILE A 225 8.21 -2.16 -3.76
CA ILE A 225 8.23 -3.61 -3.49
C ILE A 225 6.83 -4.19 -3.64
N MET A 226 6.70 -5.29 -4.38
CA MET A 226 5.53 -6.14 -4.34
C MET A 226 5.70 -7.26 -3.31
N THR A 227 4.94 -7.21 -2.21
CA THR A 227 4.75 -8.38 -1.36
C THR A 227 3.81 -9.34 -2.08
N LYS A 228 4.17 -10.63 -2.15
CA LYS A 228 3.31 -11.67 -2.72
C LYS A 228 2.06 -11.78 -1.83
N HIS A 229 0.87 -11.87 -2.44
CA HIS A 229 -0.44 -12.06 -1.78
C HIS A 229 -1.08 -10.83 -1.10
N ARG A 230 -0.96 -9.63 -1.71
CA ARG A 230 -1.75 -8.49 -1.24
C ARG A 230 -3.21 -8.61 -1.63
N LEU A 231 -4.10 -8.39 -0.67
CA LEU A 231 -5.54 -8.43 -0.91
C LEU A 231 -5.97 -7.50 -2.05
N THR A 232 -5.38 -6.30 -2.14
CA THR A 232 -5.66 -5.31 -3.20
C THR A 232 -5.41 -5.82 -4.61
N ASP A 233 -4.52 -6.81 -4.75
CA ASP A 233 -4.10 -7.35 -6.04
C ASP A 233 -4.93 -8.61 -6.40
N LEU A 234 -5.68 -9.15 -5.44
CA LEU A 234 -6.51 -10.35 -5.59
C LEU A 234 -7.97 -10.03 -5.89
N VAL A 235 -8.43 -8.83 -5.53
CA VAL A 235 -9.83 -8.39 -5.71
C VAL A 235 -10.05 -7.77 -7.09
N SER A 236 -11.30 -7.84 -7.58
CA SER A 236 -11.71 -7.17 -8.81
C SER A 236 -11.58 -5.64 -8.69
N PRO A 237 -11.57 -4.88 -9.80
CA PRO A 237 -11.55 -3.40 -9.74
C PRO A 237 -12.71 -2.81 -8.93
N LYS A 238 -13.87 -3.48 -8.92
CA LYS A 238 -15.01 -3.07 -8.09
C LYS A 238 -14.74 -3.35 -6.62
N GLY A 239 -14.29 -4.57 -6.28
CA GLY A 239 -13.90 -4.89 -4.91
C GLY A 239 -12.76 -4.02 -4.38
N LEU A 240 -11.80 -3.63 -5.23
CA LEU A 240 -10.73 -2.70 -4.86
C LEU A 240 -11.28 -1.34 -4.45
N ARG A 241 -12.28 -0.82 -5.18
CA ARG A 241 -12.98 0.40 -4.79
C ARG A 241 -13.66 0.24 -3.45
N ASP A 242 -14.27 -0.92 -3.16
CA ASP A 242 -14.98 -1.13 -1.89
C ASP A 242 -14.06 -1.20 -0.67
N ILE A 243 -12.85 -1.76 -0.82
CA ILE A 243 -11.89 -1.88 0.29
C ILE A 243 -10.98 -0.66 0.45
N THR A 244 -10.92 0.24 -0.53
CA THR A 244 -10.03 1.41 -0.49
C THR A 244 -10.76 2.63 0.06
N PRO A 245 -10.37 3.21 1.20
CA PRO A 245 -11.02 4.40 1.71
C PRO A 245 -10.73 5.62 0.81
N GLU A 246 -11.78 6.35 0.41
CA GLU A 246 -11.67 7.55 -0.44
C GLU A 246 -11.82 8.87 0.34
N ALA A 247 -12.36 8.77 1.55
CA ALA A 247 -12.60 9.88 2.47
C ALA A 247 -12.25 9.44 3.91
N TYR A 248 -12.45 10.36 4.86
CA TYR A 248 -12.31 10.06 6.29
C TYR A 248 -13.06 8.77 6.66
N ILE A 249 -12.36 7.84 7.29
CA ILE A 249 -12.95 6.60 7.79
C ILE A 249 -13.88 6.93 8.93
N ASN A 250 -15.12 6.46 8.84
CA ASN A 250 -16.12 6.58 9.88
C ASN A 250 -16.05 5.33 10.78
N PRO A 251 -15.62 5.45 12.04
CA PRO A 251 -15.52 4.29 12.92
C PRO A 251 -16.90 3.70 13.21
N LYS A 252 -17.11 2.41 12.92
CA LYS A 252 -18.37 1.70 13.16
C LYS A 252 -18.24 0.84 14.40
N THR A 253 -18.92 1.19 15.50
CA THR A 253 -18.84 0.42 16.76
C THR A 253 -20.01 -0.55 16.89
N TYR A 254 -19.70 -1.83 17.08
CA TYR A 254 -20.65 -2.90 17.32
C TYR A 254 -20.54 -3.40 18.76
N GLN A 255 -21.65 -3.38 19.49
CA GLN A 255 -21.72 -4.01 20.82
C GLN A 255 -21.97 -5.51 20.64
N LEU A 256 -20.98 -6.35 20.90
CA LEU A 256 -21.03 -7.80 20.69
C LEU A 256 -21.08 -8.55 22.02
N ASN A 257 -21.85 -9.64 22.03
CA ASN A 257 -21.74 -10.74 22.97
C ASN A 257 -20.83 -11.81 22.36
N ASP A 258 -20.34 -12.73 23.18
CA ASP A 258 -19.68 -13.94 22.72
C ASP A 258 -20.58 -14.76 21.78
N GLY A 259 -19.96 -15.57 20.92
CA GLY A 259 -20.68 -16.32 19.90
C GLY A 259 -21.26 -15.44 18.79
N GLN A 260 -20.65 -14.29 18.49
CA GLN A 260 -21.06 -13.42 17.38
C GLN A 260 -19.91 -13.13 16.42
N THR A 261 -20.28 -12.87 15.17
CA THR A 261 -19.36 -12.71 14.06
C THR A 261 -19.63 -11.40 13.32
N LEU A 262 -18.56 -10.72 12.89
CA LEU A 262 -18.60 -9.65 11.91
C LEU A 262 -17.90 -10.10 10.62
N PHE A 263 -18.60 -10.02 9.49
CA PHE A 263 -18.01 -10.13 8.17
C PHE A 263 -17.64 -8.74 7.65
N LEU A 264 -16.45 -8.61 7.06
CA LEU A 264 -15.98 -7.41 6.37
C LEU A 264 -16.01 -7.72 4.87
N GLY A 265 -17.15 -7.40 4.23
CA GLY A 265 -17.53 -7.96 2.95
C GLY A 265 -17.51 -9.50 2.98
N GLY A 266 -17.10 -10.12 1.88
CA GLY A 266 -16.73 -11.54 1.80
C GLY A 266 -15.23 -11.77 1.95
N LEU A 267 -14.45 -10.78 2.42
CA LEU A 267 -12.98 -10.84 2.41
C LEU A 267 -12.34 -11.08 3.77
N ALA A 268 -13.07 -10.87 4.87
CA ALA A 268 -12.60 -11.27 6.19
C ALA A 268 -13.76 -11.52 7.15
N ARG A 269 -13.49 -12.35 8.15
CA ARG A 269 -14.42 -12.69 9.23
C ARG A 269 -13.77 -12.49 10.58
N VAL A 270 -14.47 -11.84 11.49
CA VAL A 270 -14.04 -11.59 12.88
C VAL A 270 -15.03 -12.29 13.80
N ASP A 271 -14.61 -13.42 14.37
CA ASP A 271 -15.39 -14.18 15.32
C ASP A 271 -15.04 -13.75 16.74
N TYR A 272 -16.03 -13.30 17.49
CA TYR A 272 -15.92 -13.11 18.93
C TYR A 272 -16.27 -14.42 19.65
N VAL A 273 -15.24 -15.17 20.01
CA VAL A 273 -15.38 -16.55 20.51
C VAL A 273 -15.75 -16.54 21.98
N GLU A 274 -15.10 -15.72 22.79
CA GLU A 274 -15.26 -15.76 24.25
C GLU A 274 -14.91 -14.42 24.88
N GLY A 275 -15.77 -13.95 25.78
CA GLY A 275 -15.54 -12.81 26.66
C GLY A 275 -16.84 -12.08 27.01
N PRO A 276 -16.80 -11.06 27.89
CA PRO A 276 -17.99 -10.30 28.28
C PRO A 276 -18.48 -9.39 27.15
N LYS A 277 -19.72 -8.94 27.22
CA LYS A 277 -20.28 -7.97 26.25
C LYS A 277 -19.39 -6.72 26.16
N GLN A 278 -18.91 -6.40 24.96
CA GLN A 278 -18.04 -5.25 24.75
C GLN A 278 -18.14 -4.66 23.34
N GLY A 279 -17.58 -3.46 23.15
CA GLY A 279 -17.55 -2.75 21.88
C GLY A 279 -16.38 -3.17 20.99
N PHE A 280 -16.69 -3.49 19.74
CA PHE A 280 -15.74 -3.71 18.64
C PHE A 280 -15.87 -2.55 17.68
N THR A 281 -14.84 -1.70 17.57
CA THR A 281 -14.86 -0.56 16.66
C THR A 281 -14.12 -0.89 15.38
N VAL A 282 -14.86 -1.00 14.27
CA VAL A 282 -14.33 -1.33 12.95
C VAL A 282 -13.90 -0.04 12.23
N TYR A 283 -12.66 -0.03 11.74
CA TYR A 283 -12.06 1.01 10.91
C TYR A 283 -11.70 0.40 9.56
N CYS A 284 -12.56 0.61 8.57
CA CYS A 284 -12.36 0.16 7.19
C CYS A 284 -12.92 1.20 6.22
N ALA A 285 -12.78 0.98 4.91
CA ALA A 285 -13.45 1.80 3.91
C ALA A 285 -14.97 1.91 4.20
N ASN A 286 -15.53 3.11 4.05
CA ASN A 286 -16.91 3.41 4.48
C ASN A 286 -17.96 2.59 3.73
N GLN A 287 -17.67 2.34 2.45
CA GLN A 287 -18.47 1.58 1.50
C GLN A 287 -18.35 0.06 1.68
N LEU A 288 -17.32 -0.42 2.40
CA LEU A 288 -17.23 -1.83 2.74
C LEU A 288 -18.36 -2.19 3.71
N ASN A 289 -19.18 -3.15 3.30
CA ASN A 289 -20.27 -3.65 4.12
C ASN A 289 -19.72 -4.44 5.31
N VAL A 290 -20.30 -4.19 6.49
CA VAL A 290 -19.99 -4.94 7.70
C VAL A 290 -21.25 -5.66 8.15
N HIS A 291 -21.26 -6.97 7.99
CA HIS A 291 -22.43 -7.79 8.28
C HIS A 291 -22.26 -8.56 9.59
N ARG A 292 -23.23 -8.46 10.50
CA ARG A 292 -23.20 -9.14 11.81
C ARG A 292 -24.12 -10.35 11.79
N THR A 293 -23.63 -11.48 12.30
CA THR A 293 -24.42 -12.69 12.52
C THR A 293 -24.02 -13.38 13.82
N LYS A 294 -24.71 -14.46 14.19
CA LYS A 294 -24.26 -15.37 15.24
C LYS A 294 -23.17 -16.30 14.69
N LEU A 295 -22.22 -16.67 15.54
CA LEU A 295 -21.12 -17.55 15.18
C LEU A 295 -21.60 -18.90 14.64
N GLU A 296 -22.65 -19.47 15.24
CA GLU A 296 -23.28 -20.74 14.80
C GLU A 296 -23.79 -20.71 13.35
N ASN A 297 -24.16 -19.53 12.85
CA ASN A 297 -24.69 -19.35 11.50
C ASN A 297 -23.63 -18.84 10.51
N ALA A 298 -22.41 -18.54 10.96
CA ALA A 298 -21.43 -17.82 10.15
C ALA A 298 -20.98 -18.61 8.92
N ASP A 299 -20.71 -19.90 9.07
CA ASP A 299 -20.27 -20.76 7.96
C ASP A 299 -21.38 -20.93 6.91
N GLU A 300 -22.62 -21.18 7.34
CA GLU A 300 -23.76 -21.34 6.44
C GLU A 300 -24.09 -20.04 5.70
N LEU A 301 -24.06 -18.91 6.41
CA LEU A 301 -24.27 -17.58 5.82
C LEU A 301 -23.22 -17.29 4.75
N TYR A 302 -21.95 -17.61 5.01
CA TYR A 302 -20.88 -17.42 4.04
C TYR A 302 -21.08 -18.28 2.79
N ALA A 303 -21.35 -19.57 2.96
CA ALA A 303 -21.56 -20.50 1.85
C ALA A 303 -22.74 -20.11 0.95
N LYS A 304 -23.83 -19.58 1.53
CA LYS A 304 -25.04 -19.19 0.79
C LYS A 304 -24.99 -17.79 0.18
N HIS A 305 -24.26 -16.87 0.81
CA HIS A 305 -24.38 -15.44 0.50
C HIS A 305 -23.07 -14.73 0.12
N LEU A 306 -21.97 -15.47 -0.07
CA LEU A 306 -20.79 -14.97 -0.75
C LEU A 306 -21.16 -14.49 -2.16
N GLY A 307 -20.69 -13.30 -2.56
CA GLY A 307 -20.98 -12.75 -3.89
C GLY A 307 -22.26 -11.91 -3.96
N THR A 308 -23.19 -12.08 -3.01
CA THR A 308 -24.46 -11.34 -2.97
C THR A 308 -24.52 -10.38 -1.78
N LEU A 309 -24.78 -10.90 -0.57
CA LEU A 309 -24.80 -10.10 0.67
C LEU A 309 -23.38 -9.78 1.15
N LEU A 310 -22.50 -10.77 1.06
CA LEU A 310 -21.10 -10.67 1.48
C LEU A 310 -20.24 -10.32 0.27
N THR A 311 -20.16 -9.02 0.00
CA THR A 311 -19.43 -8.45 -1.13
C THR A 311 -18.46 -7.38 -0.63
N PRO A 312 -17.32 -7.19 -1.32
CA PRO A 312 -16.72 -8.04 -2.36
C PRO A 312 -16.23 -9.41 -1.82
N PRO A 313 -15.94 -10.42 -2.68
CA PRO A 313 -16.11 -10.45 -4.15
C PRO A 313 -17.59 -10.45 -4.56
N TYR A 314 -17.88 -10.19 -5.84
CA TYR A 314 -19.25 -10.16 -6.37
C TYR A 314 -19.58 -11.42 -7.17
N GLU A 315 -20.84 -11.85 -7.11
CA GLU A 315 -21.35 -12.93 -7.95
C GLU A 315 -21.22 -12.57 -9.44
N GLY A 316 -20.79 -13.53 -10.26
CA GLY A 316 -20.56 -13.35 -11.69
C GLY A 316 -19.19 -12.74 -12.06
N GLU A 317 -18.37 -12.35 -11.09
CA GLU A 317 -16.96 -11.99 -11.33
C GLU A 317 -16.07 -13.24 -11.24
N GLU A 318 -14.97 -13.26 -11.99
CA GLU A 318 -13.93 -14.28 -11.82
C GLU A 318 -13.25 -14.07 -10.46
N ILE A 319 -13.58 -14.92 -9.49
CA ILE A 319 -13.03 -14.84 -8.14
C ILE A 319 -11.68 -15.54 -8.13
N ASN A 320 -10.63 -14.80 -7.74
CA ASN A 320 -9.34 -15.41 -7.50
C ASN A 320 -9.48 -16.49 -6.40
N PRO A 321 -9.14 -17.77 -6.65
CA PRO A 321 -9.34 -18.86 -5.68
C PRO A 321 -8.68 -18.61 -4.32
N VAL A 322 -7.59 -17.83 -4.29
CA VAL A 322 -6.90 -17.47 -3.03
C VAL A 322 -7.83 -16.69 -2.09
N LEU A 323 -8.80 -15.93 -2.60
CA LEU A 323 -9.75 -15.17 -1.78
C LEU A 323 -10.69 -16.06 -0.95
N THR A 324 -10.90 -17.31 -1.37
CA THR A 324 -11.76 -18.26 -0.65
C THR A 324 -10.98 -19.29 0.16
N GLU A 325 -9.65 -19.35 -0.01
CA GLU A 325 -8.74 -20.12 0.85
C GLU A 325 -8.48 -19.39 2.18
N TRP A 326 -9.41 -19.50 3.12
CA TRP A 326 -9.28 -18.81 4.41
C TRP A 326 -8.29 -19.47 5.38
N VAL A 327 -7.49 -18.64 6.03
CA VAL A 327 -6.62 -19.01 7.15
C VAL A 327 -7.17 -18.38 8.43
N THR A 328 -7.23 -19.17 9.50
CA THR A 328 -7.69 -18.69 10.82
C THR A 328 -6.52 -18.26 11.69
N HIS A 329 -6.61 -17.04 12.21
CA HIS A 329 -5.67 -16.43 13.15
C HIS A 329 -6.37 -16.26 14.50
N SER A 330 -5.88 -16.93 15.55
CA SER A 330 -6.46 -16.85 16.88
C SER A 330 -5.68 -15.88 17.75
N PHE A 331 -6.38 -14.96 18.42
CA PHE A 331 -5.78 -14.02 19.36
C PHE A 331 -6.50 -14.05 20.69
N THR A 332 -5.71 -14.06 21.76
CA THR A 332 -6.18 -13.86 23.13
C THR A 332 -5.70 -12.51 23.61
N LEU A 333 -6.60 -11.54 23.67
CA LEU A 333 -6.29 -10.19 24.11
C LEU A 333 -6.54 -10.09 25.61
N LYS A 334 -5.50 -9.68 26.34
CA LYS A 334 -5.56 -9.47 27.79
C LYS A 334 -6.06 -8.06 28.09
N SER A 335 -6.65 -7.88 29.27
CA SER A 335 -7.01 -6.56 29.76
C SER A 335 -5.76 -5.70 30.00
N GLY A 336 -5.87 -4.39 29.77
CA GLY A 336 -4.85 -3.41 30.12
C GLY A 336 -4.82 -2.18 29.20
N HIS A 337 -4.83 -2.38 27.89
CA HIS A 337 -4.79 -1.27 26.93
C HIS A 337 -5.56 -1.61 25.65
N PRO A 338 -6.09 -0.59 24.94
CA PRO A 338 -6.71 -0.81 23.65
C PRO A 338 -5.75 -1.44 22.64
N GLN A 339 -6.25 -2.42 21.90
CA GLN A 339 -5.51 -3.18 20.89
C GLN A 339 -6.29 -3.18 19.58
N ASP A 340 -5.56 -3.04 18.47
CA ASP A 340 -6.12 -3.24 17.14
C ASP A 340 -5.80 -4.65 16.67
N VAL A 341 -6.79 -5.31 16.07
CA VAL A 341 -6.59 -6.48 15.23
C VAL A 341 -6.63 -6.00 13.78
N VAL A 342 -5.47 -5.99 13.13
CA VAL A 342 -5.25 -5.43 11.79
C VAL A 342 -5.37 -6.54 10.76
N ILE A 343 -6.08 -6.26 9.68
CA ILE A 343 -6.24 -7.12 8.51
C ILE A 343 -5.72 -6.33 7.30
N SER A 344 -4.51 -6.66 6.85
CA SER A 344 -3.81 -5.88 5.82
C SER A 344 -4.63 -5.81 4.52
N GLY A 345 -4.81 -4.59 4.02
CA GLY A 345 -5.64 -4.32 2.83
C GLY A 345 -7.14 -4.14 3.09
N ILE A 346 -7.63 -4.32 4.33
CA ILE A 346 -9.04 -4.04 4.69
C ILE A 346 -9.12 -2.90 5.71
N GLY A 347 -8.35 -2.99 6.80
CA GLY A 347 -8.47 -2.09 7.94
C GLY A 347 -8.17 -2.79 9.25
N TRP A 348 -8.78 -2.33 10.33
CA TRP A 348 -8.61 -2.96 11.64
C TRP A 348 -9.88 -2.90 12.50
N VAL A 349 -9.90 -3.74 13.53
CA VAL A 349 -10.91 -3.71 14.59
C VAL A 349 -10.24 -3.38 15.91
N THR A 350 -10.66 -2.28 16.52
CA THR A 350 -10.17 -1.85 17.83
C THR A 350 -11.02 -2.45 18.93
N LEU A 351 -10.33 -3.04 19.90
CA LEU A 351 -10.87 -3.56 21.15
C LEU A 351 -10.34 -2.69 22.28
N ARG A 352 -11.21 -2.24 23.18
CA ARG A 352 -10.83 -1.30 24.26
C ARG A 352 -9.87 -1.92 25.30
N GLY A 353 -9.69 -3.24 25.29
CA GLY A 353 -8.77 -3.94 26.19
C GLY A 353 -9.18 -3.87 27.66
N GLN A 354 -10.48 -3.76 27.94
CA GLN A 354 -11.00 -3.74 29.31
C GLN A 354 -11.15 -5.15 29.89
N HIS A 355 -11.27 -6.16 29.02
CA HIS A 355 -11.60 -7.52 29.39
C HIS A 355 -10.74 -8.53 28.65
N TYR A 356 -10.63 -9.73 29.21
CA TYR A 356 -10.19 -10.90 28.47
C TYR A 356 -11.09 -11.09 27.25
N THR A 357 -10.48 -11.29 26.08
CA THR A 357 -11.19 -11.42 24.81
C THR A 357 -10.50 -12.46 23.94
N ASN A 358 -11.23 -13.51 23.55
CA ASN A 358 -10.79 -14.47 22.54
C ASN A 358 -11.45 -14.16 21.21
N VAL A 359 -10.64 -13.91 20.19
CA VAL A 359 -11.12 -13.65 18.82
C VAL A 359 -10.42 -14.56 17.82
N ARG A 360 -11.15 -14.97 16.80
CA ARG A 360 -10.59 -15.63 15.60
C ARG A 360 -10.85 -14.78 14.39
N ILE A 361 -9.81 -14.51 13.63
CA ILE A 361 -9.89 -13.77 12.38
C ILE A 361 -9.65 -14.73 11.24
N HIS A 362 -10.55 -14.74 10.26
CA HIS A 362 -10.38 -15.51 9.04
C HIS A 362 -10.13 -14.53 7.90
N ALA A 363 -9.05 -14.75 7.16
CA ALA A 363 -8.67 -13.94 6.02
C ALA A 363 -8.08 -14.85 4.92
N PRO A 364 -8.12 -14.43 3.64
CA PRO A 364 -7.50 -15.14 2.54
C PRO A 364 -6.03 -15.47 2.80
N LYS A 365 -5.60 -16.63 2.33
CA LYS A 365 -4.22 -17.10 2.48
C LYS A 365 -3.23 -16.08 1.93
N GLY A 366 -2.27 -15.69 2.77
CA GLY A 366 -1.23 -14.72 2.44
C GLY A 366 -1.57 -13.28 2.82
N VAL A 367 -2.82 -12.98 3.17
CA VAL A 367 -3.17 -11.72 3.82
C VAL A 367 -2.63 -11.73 5.25
N ASP A 368 -1.86 -10.70 5.60
CA ASP A 368 -1.31 -10.57 6.94
C ASP A 368 -2.39 -10.12 7.93
N VAL A 369 -2.44 -10.81 9.07
CA VAL A 369 -3.34 -10.51 10.18
C VAL A 369 -2.53 -10.53 11.47
N HIS A 370 -2.52 -9.40 12.17
CA HIS A 370 -1.71 -9.24 13.36
C HIS A 370 -2.35 -8.27 14.36
N THR A 371 -1.86 -8.30 15.60
CA THR A 371 -2.28 -7.36 16.64
C THR A 371 -1.25 -6.24 16.82
N ARG A 372 -1.73 -5.02 17.11
CA ARG A 372 -0.88 -3.89 17.52
C ARG A 372 -1.52 -3.10 18.66
N ARG A 373 -0.76 -2.18 19.25
CA ARG A 373 -1.34 -1.15 20.12
C ARG A 373 -2.28 -0.28 19.29
N ALA A 374 -3.44 0.08 19.86
CA ALA A 374 -4.42 0.87 19.15
C ALA A 374 -3.84 2.19 18.64
N LEU A 375 -4.04 2.46 17.35
CA LEU A 375 -3.66 3.70 16.69
C LEU A 375 -4.45 4.90 17.24
N ILE A 376 -5.75 4.70 17.51
CA ILE A 376 -6.74 5.73 17.86
C ILE A 376 -7.31 5.54 19.27
#